data_AF-A0A532T4I3-F1
#
_entry.id   AF-A0A532T4I3-F1
#
_cell.length_a   1.000
_cell.length_b   1.000
_cell.length_c   1.000
_cell.angle_alpha   90.00
_cell.angle_beta   90.00
_cell.angle_gamma   90.00
#
_symmetry.space_group_name_H-M   'P 1'
#
loop_
_entity.id
_entity.type
_entity.pdbx_description
1 polymer ?
#
loop_
_entity_poly.entity_id
_entity_poly.type
_entity_poly.pdbx_seq_one_letter_code
_entity_poly.pdbx_strand_id
1 'polypeptide(L)'
;MQNLNPKIIKYLEKKTGQKEATIRTNISLLKRTFSGSTSNAVAHIYAQKHGYSVMRMMDQEDKTSLPNIEVNKPIKISQKKPIKKEKIVKFINYNSSDYFIKSHILEVNRAYTKGCLTSVNILIRKIIENLIIDVLRKKFPPNGTNIELYYDTNRKRYKDFSVVLDSLYQKRTEFDGTDVGKIIERLVPLAKKIKDDANDKTHSWFYIVNSKKELDDLCINDIIELIKKLEMSVGIRKEGE
;
A
#
# COMPACT_ATOMS: atom_id res chain seq x y z
N MET A 1 -55.96 17.39 -14.06
CA MET A 1 -55.10 16.18 -14.07
C MET A 1 -53.80 16.51 -14.80
N GLN A 2 -52.65 16.49 -14.11
CA GLN A 2 -51.36 16.72 -14.76
C GLN A 2 -51.01 15.58 -15.74
N ASN A 3 -50.62 15.97 -16.95
CA ASN A 3 -50.15 15.07 -18.01
C ASN A 3 -48.76 14.51 -17.67
N LEU A 4 -48.48 13.28 -18.09
CA LEU A 4 -47.18 12.63 -17.92
C LEU A 4 -46.07 13.46 -18.59
N ASN A 5 -45.02 13.80 -17.84
CA ASN A 5 -43.94 14.66 -18.30
C ASN A 5 -43.17 14.02 -19.47
N PRO A 6 -43.08 14.66 -20.64
CA PRO A 6 -42.37 14.12 -21.80
C PRO A 6 -40.89 13.80 -21.55
N LYS A 7 -40.24 14.52 -20.62
CA LYS A 7 -38.83 14.28 -20.25
C LYS A 7 -38.66 12.93 -19.56
N ILE A 8 -39.61 12.54 -18.71
CA ILE A 8 -39.61 11.24 -18.02
C ILE A 8 -39.75 10.10 -19.04
N ILE A 9 -40.64 10.27 -20.03
CA ILE A 9 -40.87 9.28 -21.07
C ILE A 9 -39.61 9.05 -21.91
N LYS A 10 -38.99 10.13 -22.42
CA LYS A 10 -37.74 10.03 -23.20
C LYS A 10 -36.60 9.38 -22.40
N TYR A 11 -36.51 9.68 -21.10
CA TYR A 11 -35.54 9.05 -20.22
C TYR A 11 -35.80 7.53 -20.09
N LEU A 12 -37.05 7.15 -19.87
CA LEU A 12 -37.44 5.75 -19.74
C LEU A 12 -37.24 4.97 -21.04
N GLU A 13 -37.58 5.53 -22.20
CA GLU A 13 -37.33 4.93 -23.51
C GLU A 13 -35.83 4.66 -23.72
N LYS A 14 -34.97 5.64 -23.44
CA LYS A 14 -33.51 5.48 -23.54
C LYS A 14 -32.95 4.43 -22.57
N LYS A 15 -33.53 4.27 -21.39
CA LYS A 15 -33.02 3.36 -20.34
C LYS A 15 -33.55 1.95 -20.45
N THR A 16 -34.82 1.80 -20.79
CA THR A 16 -35.50 0.50 -20.88
C THR A 16 -35.43 -0.10 -22.28
N GLY A 17 -35.15 0.71 -23.32
CA GLY A 17 -35.16 0.28 -24.72
C GLY A 17 -36.56 0.05 -25.29
N GLN A 18 -37.61 0.37 -24.54
CA GLN A 18 -39.00 0.20 -24.95
C GLN A 18 -39.54 1.45 -25.63
N LYS A 19 -40.43 1.26 -26.62
CA LYS A 19 -41.09 2.36 -27.33
C LYS A 19 -41.98 3.18 -26.39
N GLU A 20 -42.04 4.49 -26.61
CA GLU A 20 -42.89 5.43 -25.86
C GLU A 20 -44.35 4.95 -25.67
N ALA A 21 -44.99 4.42 -26.71
CA ALA A 21 -46.38 3.96 -26.65
C ALA A 21 -46.58 2.84 -25.60
N THR A 22 -45.63 1.90 -25.52
CA THR A 22 -45.64 0.80 -24.54
C THR A 22 -45.46 1.34 -23.13
N ILE A 23 -44.54 2.28 -22.93
CA ILE A 23 -44.27 2.91 -21.63
C ILE A 23 -45.52 3.64 -21.12
N ARG A 24 -46.17 4.45 -21.98
CA ARG A 24 -47.42 5.16 -21.64
C ARG A 24 -48.55 4.20 -21.25
N THR A 25 -48.68 3.10 -21.99
CA THR A 25 -49.69 2.07 -21.71
C THR A 25 -49.45 1.43 -20.34
N ASN A 26 -48.21 1.03 -20.06
CA ASN A 26 -47.84 0.43 -18.78
C ASN A 26 -48.03 1.37 -17.58
N ILE A 27 -47.67 2.65 -17.74
CA ILE A 27 -47.89 3.67 -16.70
C ILE A 27 -49.40 3.89 -16.48
N SER A 28 -50.20 3.93 -17.54
CA SER A 28 -51.66 4.06 -17.45
C SER A 28 -52.30 2.87 -16.71
N LEU A 29 -51.85 1.65 -17.01
CA LEU A 29 -52.29 0.44 -16.30
C LEU A 29 -51.91 0.50 -14.82
N LEU A 30 -50.67 0.89 -14.50
CA LEU A 30 -50.23 1.05 -13.10
C LEU A 30 -50.99 2.15 -12.37
N LYS A 31 -51.42 3.21 -13.08
CA LYS A 31 -52.22 4.29 -12.49
C LYS A 31 -53.60 3.82 -12.03
N ARG A 32 -54.15 2.78 -12.64
CA ARG A 32 -55.41 2.15 -12.15
C ARG A 32 -55.21 1.52 -10.77
N THR A 33 -54.02 0.98 -10.50
CA THR A 33 -53.66 0.41 -9.20
C THR A 33 -53.30 1.49 -8.18
N PHE A 34 -52.70 2.59 -8.63
CA PHE A 34 -52.30 3.73 -7.79
C PHE A 34 -53.10 4.98 -8.15
N SER A 35 -54.42 4.91 -7.98
CA SER A 35 -55.37 5.97 -8.42
C SER A 35 -55.19 7.30 -7.69
N GLY A 36 -54.63 7.29 -6.47
CA GLY A 36 -54.31 8.47 -5.68
C GLY A 36 -52.99 9.16 -6.05
N SER A 37 -52.23 8.61 -7.00
CA SER A 37 -50.91 9.12 -7.39
C SER A 37 -50.93 9.87 -8.71
N THR A 38 -50.06 10.88 -8.87
CA THR A 38 -49.91 11.56 -10.16
C THR A 38 -49.31 10.63 -11.22
N SER A 39 -49.51 10.96 -12.50
CA SER A 39 -48.97 10.15 -13.60
C SER A 39 -47.44 10.05 -13.55
N ASN A 40 -46.74 11.09 -13.08
CA ASN A 40 -45.28 11.09 -12.94
C ASN A 40 -44.82 10.27 -11.72
N ALA A 41 -45.56 10.30 -10.62
CA ALA A 41 -45.32 9.43 -9.47
C ALA A 41 -45.44 7.96 -9.85
N VAL A 42 -46.46 7.61 -10.63
CA VAL A 42 -46.60 6.24 -11.16
C VAL A 42 -45.48 5.89 -12.14
N ALA A 43 -45.04 6.86 -12.95
CA ALA A 43 -43.87 6.66 -13.82
C ALA A 43 -42.58 6.40 -13.02
N HIS A 44 -42.47 6.94 -11.80
CA HIS A 44 -41.38 6.62 -10.90
C HIS A 44 -41.41 5.17 -10.41
N ILE A 45 -42.59 4.66 -10.05
CA ILE A 45 -42.77 3.25 -9.69
C ILE A 45 -42.39 2.34 -10.85
N TYR A 46 -42.80 2.70 -12.07
CA TYR A 46 -42.40 2.00 -13.28
C TYR A 46 -40.89 1.99 -13.48
N ALA A 47 -40.23 3.15 -13.29
CA ALA A 47 -38.78 3.28 -13.36
C ALA A 47 -38.08 2.38 -12.33
N GLN A 48 -38.59 2.36 -11.08
CA GLN A 48 -38.04 1.56 -10.00
C GLN A 48 -38.14 0.07 -10.27
N LYS A 49 -39.26 -0.42 -10.84
CA LYS A 49 -39.40 -1.82 -11.27
C LYS A 49 -38.35 -2.24 -12.31
N HIS A 50 -37.83 -1.29 -13.09
CA HIS A 50 -36.76 -1.52 -14.07
C HIS A 50 -35.36 -1.15 -13.54
N GLY A 51 -35.22 -0.85 -12.25
CA GLY A 51 -33.93 -0.53 -11.62
C GLY A 51 -33.43 0.89 -11.88
N TYR A 52 -34.31 1.81 -12.27
CA TYR A 52 -33.99 3.22 -12.54
C TYR A 52 -34.74 4.18 -11.59
N SER A 53 -34.37 5.46 -11.62
CA SER A 53 -35.01 6.50 -10.81
C SER A 53 -35.20 7.77 -11.63
N VAL A 54 -36.41 8.33 -11.58
CA VAL A 54 -36.79 9.61 -12.20
C VAL A 54 -37.13 10.69 -11.16
N MET A 55 -36.79 10.48 -9.89
CA MET A 55 -37.12 11.40 -8.77
C MET A 55 -36.64 12.84 -8.98
N ARG A 56 -35.51 13.02 -9.68
CA ARG A 56 -34.96 14.35 -10.02
C ARG A 56 -35.78 15.12 -11.06
N MET A 57 -36.71 14.44 -11.74
CA MET A 57 -37.55 14.98 -12.81
C MET A 57 -38.99 15.21 -12.36
N MET A 58 -39.29 14.94 -11.08
CA MET A 58 -40.59 15.09 -10.44
C MET A 58 -40.66 16.42 -9.67
N ASP A 59 -41.82 17.07 -9.71
CA ASP A 59 -42.10 18.24 -8.89
C ASP A 59 -42.47 17.86 -7.45
N GLN A 60 -42.85 18.84 -6.63
CA GLN A 60 -43.17 18.59 -5.24
C GLN A 60 -44.50 17.83 -5.07
N GLU A 61 -45.50 18.11 -5.92
CA GLU A 61 -46.81 17.46 -5.91
C GLU A 61 -46.69 15.96 -6.27
N ASP A 62 -45.90 15.68 -7.30
CA ASP A 62 -45.53 14.34 -7.73
C ASP A 62 -44.90 13.53 -6.59
N LYS A 63 -43.96 14.14 -5.84
CA LYS A 63 -43.29 13.48 -4.71
C LYS A 63 -44.25 13.20 -3.56
N THR A 64 -45.15 14.13 -3.24
CA THR A 64 -46.14 13.94 -2.18
C THR A 64 -47.18 12.87 -2.51
N SER A 65 -47.42 12.62 -3.81
CA SER A 65 -48.38 11.62 -4.27
C SER A 65 -47.79 10.20 -4.41
N LEU A 66 -46.51 10.00 -4.07
CA LEU A 66 -45.86 8.69 -4.13
C LEU A 66 -46.48 7.73 -3.11
N PRO A 67 -47.00 6.58 -3.56
CA PRO A 67 -47.51 5.57 -2.65
C PRO A 67 -46.35 4.91 -1.91
N ASN A 68 -46.58 4.54 -0.65
CA ASN A 68 -45.59 3.88 0.19
C ASN A 68 -45.45 2.41 -0.26
N ILE A 69 -44.57 2.14 -1.23
CA ILE A 69 -44.34 0.81 -1.77
C ILE A 69 -42.96 0.32 -1.33
N GLU A 70 -42.92 -0.83 -0.66
CA GLU A 70 -41.69 -1.60 -0.45
C GLU A 70 -41.24 -2.21 -1.79
N VAL A 71 -40.44 -1.46 -2.54
CA VAL A 71 -39.80 -1.99 -3.74
C VAL A 71 -38.53 -2.73 -3.33
N ASN A 72 -38.60 -4.06 -3.34
CA ASN A 72 -37.43 -4.94 -3.23
C ASN A 72 -36.43 -4.60 -4.35
N LYS A 73 -35.43 -3.78 -4.04
CA LYS A 73 -34.34 -3.48 -4.97
C LYS A 73 -33.51 -4.76 -5.14
N PRO A 74 -33.32 -5.28 -6.36
CA PRO A 74 -32.37 -6.35 -6.57
C PRO A 74 -30.97 -5.82 -6.21
N ILE A 75 -30.35 -6.45 -5.21
CA ILE A 75 -28.99 -6.15 -4.78
C ILE A 75 -28.06 -6.48 -5.96
N LYS A 76 -27.53 -5.46 -6.63
CA LYS A 76 -26.46 -5.65 -7.62
C LYS A 76 -25.18 -6.02 -6.86
N ILE A 77 -24.92 -7.32 -6.74
CA ILE A 77 -23.62 -7.83 -6.30
C ILE A 77 -22.61 -7.50 -7.40
N SER A 78 -21.86 -6.42 -7.23
CA SER A 78 -20.72 -6.10 -8.09
C SER A 78 -19.65 -7.15 -7.83
N GLN A 79 -19.49 -8.10 -8.75
CA GLN A 79 -18.38 -9.04 -8.70
C GLN A 79 -17.07 -8.22 -8.77
N LYS A 80 -16.32 -8.18 -7.66
CA LYS A 80 -14.99 -7.56 -7.63
C LYS A 80 -14.15 -8.21 -8.72
N LYS A 81 -13.70 -7.43 -9.70
CA LYS A 81 -12.75 -7.90 -10.72
C LYS A 81 -11.57 -8.56 -9.99
N PRO A 82 -11.06 -9.70 -10.50
CA PRO A 82 -9.89 -10.34 -9.89
C PRO A 82 -8.75 -9.33 -9.83
N ILE A 83 -8.22 -9.11 -8.62
CA ILE A 83 -7.08 -8.21 -8.40
C ILE A 83 -5.91 -8.81 -9.18
N LYS A 84 -5.46 -8.13 -10.25
CA LYS A 84 -4.22 -8.52 -10.92
C LYS A 84 -3.10 -8.48 -9.89
N LYS A 85 -2.44 -9.62 -9.64
CA LYS A 85 -1.26 -9.68 -8.78
C LYS A 85 -0.23 -8.68 -9.32
N GLU A 86 0.16 -7.75 -8.47
CA GLU A 86 1.16 -6.75 -8.80
C GLU A 86 2.49 -7.43 -9.12
N LYS A 87 3.10 -7.12 -10.27
CA LYS A 87 4.46 -7.56 -10.60
C LYS A 87 5.45 -6.67 -9.83
N ILE A 88 5.94 -7.16 -8.71
CA ILE A 88 6.90 -6.45 -7.85
C ILE A 88 8.32 -6.81 -8.30
N VAL A 89 9.14 -5.80 -8.56
CA VAL A 89 10.58 -5.94 -8.80
C VAL A 89 11.28 -6.16 -7.46
N LYS A 90 12.08 -7.22 -7.36
CA LYS A 90 12.90 -7.51 -6.17
C LYS A 90 14.18 -6.67 -6.20
N PHE A 91 14.08 -5.44 -5.74
CA PHE A 91 15.22 -4.55 -5.60
C PHE A 91 16.13 -4.97 -4.43
N ILE A 92 15.55 -5.26 -3.26
CA ILE A 92 16.23 -5.92 -2.13
C ILE A 92 15.87 -7.41 -2.13
N ASN A 93 16.88 -8.26 -2.29
CA ASN A 93 16.74 -9.71 -2.18
C ASN A 93 17.06 -10.20 -0.76
N TYR A 94 16.14 -9.97 0.17
CA TYR A 94 16.26 -10.43 1.56
C TYR A 94 14.97 -11.12 2.01
N ASN A 95 15.09 -12.36 2.50
CA ASN A 95 13.98 -13.12 3.04
C ASN A 95 14.13 -13.24 4.56
N SER A 96 13.02 -13.15 5.28
CA SER A 96 12.95 -13.41 6.72
C SER A 96 11.59 -14.02 7.05
N SER A 97 11.58 -14.87 8.08
CA SER A 97 10.37 -15.40 8.71
C SER A 97 9.68 -14.36 9.59
N ASP A 98 10.43 -13.34 10.05
CA ASP A 98 9.88 -12.23 10.83
C ASP A 98 8.94 -11.38 9.96
N TYR A 99 7.70 -11.23 10.44
CA TYR A 99 6.64 -10.51 9.74
C TYR A 99 6.98 -9.04 9.52
N PHE A 100 7.58 -8.37 10.50
CA PHE A 100 7.94 -6.96 10.40
C PHE A 100 9.05 -6.77 9.38
N ILE A 101 10.14 -7.54 9.47
CA ILE A 101 11.25 -7.42 8.52
C ILE A 101 10.76 -7.72 7.09
N LYS A 102 10.03 -8.81 6.91
CA LYS A 102 9.44 -9.19 5.62
C LYS A 102 8.53 -8.09 5.05
N SER A 103 7.73 -7.46 5.88
CA SER A 103 6.82 -6.39 5.46
C SER A 103 7.56 -5.14 5.02
N HIS A 104 8.61 -4.72 5.73
CA HIS A 104 9.44 -3.57 5.33
C HIS A 104 10.20 -3.84 4.02
N ILE A 105 10.76 -5.03 3.83
CA ILE A 105 11.41 -5.41 2.57
C ILE A 105 10.42 -5.38 1.41
N LEU A 106 9.20 -5.90 1.62
CA LEU A 106 8.13 -5.85 0.63
C LEU A 106 7.70 -4.42 0.30
N GLU A 107 7.61 -3.56 1.31
CA GLU A 107 7.28 -2.15 1.15
C GLU A 107 8.33 -1.41 0.30
N VAL A 108 9.62 -1.61 0.58
CA VAL A 108 10.69 -1.01 -0.23
C VAL A 108 10.68 -1.52 -1.66
N ASN A 109 10.50 -2.83 -1.86
CA ASN A 109 10.40 -3.41 -3.21
C ASN A 109 9.18 -2.87 -3.99
N ARG A 110 8.04 -2.64 -3.32
CA ARG A 110 6.88 -1.97 -3.92
C ARG A 110 7.17 -0.51 -4.25
N ALA A 111 7.78 0.24 -3.33
CA ALA A 111 8.16 1.63 -3.55
C ALA A 111 9.09 1.78 -4.75
N TYR A 112 10.10 0.91 -4.88
CA TYR A 112 11.00 0.87 -6.04
C TYR A 112 10.24 0.50 -7.33
N THR A 113 9.34 -0.47 -7.26
CA THR A 113 8.49 -0.87 -8.40
C THR A 113 7.65 0.31 -8.90
N LYS A 114 7.10 1.12 -7.99
CA LYS A 114 6.28 2.29 -8.29
C LYS A 114 7.06 3.56 -8.63
N GLY A 115 8.38 3.57 -8.49
CA GLY A 115 9.21 4.75 -8.75
C GLY A 115 9.24 5.77 -7.60
N CYS A 116 8.91 5.37 -6.38
CA CYS A 116 9.06 6.20 -5.18
C CYS A 116 10.52 6.20 -4.70
N LEU A 117 11.44 6.62 -5.58
CA LEU A 117 12.88 6.37 -5.45
C LEU A 117 13.52 7.06 -4.24
N THR A 118 13.09 8.29 -3.94
CA THR A 118 13.55 9.03 -2.76
C THR A 118 13.19 8.31 -1.46
N SER A 119 11.96 7.78 -1.37
CA SER A 119 11.52 6.96 -0.23
C SER A 119 12.35 5.69 -0.12
N VAL A 120 12.64 5.04 -1.23
CA VAL A 120 13.50 3.85 -1.28
C VAL A 120 14.88 4.17 -0.72
N ASN A 121 15.51 5.27 -1.13
CA ASN A 121 16.84 5.68 -0.64
C ASN A 121 16.88 5.82 0.89
N ILE A 122 15.88 6.47 1.48
CA ILE A 122 15.77 6.67 2.93
C ILE A 122 15.55 5.33 3.64
N LEU A 123 14.64 4.50 3.13
CA LEU A 123 14.26 3.25 3.77
C LEU A 123 15.38 2.19 3.71
N ILE A 124 16.15 2.12 2.62
CA ILE A 124 17.28 1.19 2.50
C ILE A 124 18.30 1.42 3.62
N ARG A 125 18.66 2.69 3.88
CA ARG A 125 19.58 3.03 4.97
C ARG A 125 19.07 2.47 6.30
N LYS A 126 17.77 2.61 6.57
CA LYS A 126 17.20 2.14 7.84
C LYS A 126 17.18 0.62 7.93
N ILE A 127 16.91 -0.08 6.83
CA ILE A 127 16.99 -1.54 6.76
C ILE A 127 18.40 -2.01 7.07
N ILE A 128 19.42 -1.47 6.39
CA ILE A 128 20.83 -1.87 6.58
C ILE A 128 21.28 -1.61 8.01
N GLU A 129 20.96 -0.44 8.56
CA GLU A 129 21.26 -0.07 9.95
C GLU A 129 20.66 -1.07 10.94
N ASN A 130 19.36 -1.37 10.81
CA ASN A 130 18.67 -2.29 11.72
C ASN A 130 19.22 -3.73 11.61
N LEU A 131 19.50 -4.23 10.40
CA LEU A 131 20.07 -5.57 10.23
C LEU A 131 21.46 -5.69 10.88
N ILE A 132 22.28 -4.64 10.78
CA ILE A 132 23.59 -4.61 11.45
C ILE A 132 23.44 -4.55 12.97
N ILE A 133 22.46 -3.77 13.48
CA ILE A 133 22.14 -3.73 14.91
C ILE A 133 21.70 -5.13 15.40
N ASP A 134 20.90 -5.86 14.62
CA ASP A 134 20.45 -7.20 14.98
C ASP A 134 21.63 -8.18 15.08
N VAL A 135 22.58 -8.11 14.14
CA VAL A 135 23.84 -8.89 14.21
C VAL A 135 24.63 -8.56 15.48
N LEU A 136 24.83 -7.27 15.78
CA LEU A 136 25.53 -6.85 17.00
C LEU A 136 24.81 -7.29 18.26
N ARG A 137 23.48 -7.15 18.33
CA ARG A 137 22.68 -7.57 19.48
C ARG A 137 22.76 -9.07 19.70
N LYS A 138 22.77 -9.86 18.64
CA LYS A 138 22.87 -11.32 18.75
C LYS A 138 24.25 -11.74 19.24
N LYS A 139 25.34 -11.19 18.68
CA LYS A 139 26.71 -11.52 19.08
C LYS A 139 27.07 -10.96 20.45
N PHE A 140 26.59 -9.75 20.76
CA PHE A 140 26.80 -9.04 22.01
C PHE A 140 25.43 -8.72 22.65
N PRO A 141 24.83 -9.70 23.36
CA PRO A 141 23.56 -9.51 24.06
C PRO A 141 23.63 -8.31 25.02
N PRO A 142 22.48 -7.68 25.36
CA PRO A 142 22.40 -6.44 26.11
C PRO A 142 22.71 -6.60 27.62
N ASN A 143 23.83 -7.25 27.94
CA ASN A 143 24.31 -7.51 29.29
C ASN A 143 25.50 -6.60 29.57
N GLY A 144 25.44 -5.84 30.66
CA GLY A 144 26.51 -4.94 31.08
C GLY A 144 26.81 -3.86 30.02
N THR A 145 28.07 -3.74 29.61
CA THR A 145 28.54 -2.71 28.67
C THR A 145 28.26 -3.03 27.20
N ASN A 146 27.82 -4.25 26.86
CA ASN A 146 27.58 -4.66 25.47
C ASN A 146 26.43 -3.89 24.79
N ILE A 147 25.42 -3.48 25.57
CA ILE A 147 24.30 -2.69 25.05
C ILE A 147 24.79 -1.37 24.43
N GLU A 148 25.89 -0.81 24.96
CA GLU A 148 26.51 0.42 24.48
C GLU A 148 27.18 0.25 23.10
N LEU A 149 27.26 -0.94 22.52
CA LEU A 149 27.74 -1.11 21.15
C LEU A 149 26.74 -0.61 20.10
N TYR A 150 25.45 -0.54 20.45
CA TYR A 150 24.38 -0.16 19.52
C TYR A 150 23.30 0.74 20.12
N TYR A 151 23.25 0.91 21.44
CA TYR A 151 22.22 1.70 22.12
C TYR A 151 22.85 2.62 23.17
N ASP A 152 22.45 3.89 23.18
CA ASP A 152 22.83 4.87 24.19
C ASP A 152 21.82 4.82 25.34
N THR A 153 22.23 4.22 26.46
CA THR A 153 21.35 4.05 27.62
C THR A 153 21.00 5.37 28.29
N ASN A 154 21.86 6.39 28.21
CA ASN A 154 21.62 7.70 28.79
C ASN A 154 20.54 8.45 28.00
N ARG A 155 20.63 8.45 26.67
CA ARG A 155 19.67 9.12 25.78
C ARG A 155 18.47 8.25 25.41
N LYS A 156 18.43 6.99 25.86
CA LYS A 156 17.38 6.01 25.58
C LYS A 156 17.07 5.87 24.09
N ARG A 157 18.10 5.86 23.24
CA ARG A 157 17.97 5.75 21.79
C ARG A 157 19.09 4.88 21.20
N TYR A 158 18.85 4.30 20.03
CA TYR A 158 19.93 3.65 19.27
C TYR A 158 21.02 4.67 18.92
N LYS A 159 22.27 4.21 18.92
CA LYS A 159 23.41 5.04 18.52
C LYS A 159 23.31 5.38 17.03
N ASP A 160 23.89 6.52 16.67
CA ASP A 160 23.89 6.96 15.28
C ASP A 160 24.64 5.93 14.41
N PHE A 161 24.19 5.74 13.16
CA PHE A 161 24.65 4.62 12.34
C PHE A 161 26.18 4.54 12.18
N SER A 162 26.89 5.68 12.12
CA SER A 162 28.35 5.69 12.11
C SER A 162 28.97 5.04 13.35
N VAL A 163 28.42 5.31 14.53
CA VAL A 163 28.91 4.73 15.80
C VAL A 163 28.65 3.23 15.84
N VAL A 164 27.52 2.77 15.28
CA VAL A 164 27.20 1.34 15.14
C VAL A 164 28.20 0.65 14.20
N LEU A 165 28.51 1.25 13.05
CA LEU A 165 29.50 0.74 12.11
C LEU A 165 30.91 0.69 12.71
N ASP A 166 31.31 1.73 13.44
CA ASP A 166 32.60 1.76 14.12
C ASP A 166 32.67 0.66 15.19
N SER A 167 31.60 0.47 15.96
CA SER A 167 31.51 -0.60 16.96
C SER A 167 31.63 -1.98 16.32
N LEU A 168 30.94 -2.23 15.20
CA LEU A 168 31.06 -3.46 14.43
C LEU A 168 32.50 -3.69 13.94
N TYR A 169 33.15 -2.66 13.40
CA TYR A 169 34.51 -2.75 12.89
C TYR A 169 35.53 -3.03 14.00
N GLN A 170 35.43 -2.33 15.13
CA GLN A 170 36.34 -2.53 16.27
C GLN A 170 36.19 -3.93 16.88
N LYS A 171 34.97 -4.45 16.90
CA LYS A 171 34.65 -5.79 17.43
C LYS A 171 34.83 -6.93 16.43
N ARG A 172 35.31 -6.66 15.21
CA ARG A 172 35.37 -7.65 14.12
C ARG A 172 36.14 -8.92 14.44
N THR A 173 37.18 -8.83 15.27
CA THR A 173 38.03 -9.97 15.66
C THR A 173 37.39 -10.83 16.77
N GLU A 174 36.31 -10.35 17.39
CA GLU A 174 35.56 -11.09 18.41
C GLU A 174 34.45 -11.95 17.79
N PHE A 175 34.23 -11.87 16.47
CA PHE A 175 33.32 -12.75 15.74
C PHE A 175 33.95 -14.11 15.45
N ASP A 176 33.13 -15.16 15.53
CA ASP A 176 33.58 -16.53 15.32
C ASP A 176 33.60 -16.85 13.81
N GLY A 177 34.67 -17.49 13.34
CA GLY A 177 34.83 -17.92 11.94
C GLY A 177 35.95 -17.20 11.18
N THR A 178 36.73 -17.99 10.43
CA THR A 178 38.02 -17.59 9.81
C THR A 178 37.93 -16.38 8.87
N ASP A 179 36.76 -16.11 8.26
CA ASP A 179 36.59 -15.03 7.30
C ASP A 179 35.58 -13.95 7.73
N VAL A 180 35.00 -14.05 8.93
CA VAL A 180 33.97 -13.10 9.37
C VAL A 180 34.54 -11.69 9.55
N GLY A 181 35.76 -11.57 10.08
CA GLY A 181 36.46 -10.29 10.16
C GLY A 181 36.62 -9.60 8.80
N LYS A 182 37.00 -10.36 7.76
CA LYS A 182 37.15 -9.84 6.38
C LYS A 182 35.81 -9.42 5.77
N ILE A 183 34.73 -10.16 6.09
CA ILE A 183 33.37 -9.79 5.67
C ILE A 183 33.00 -8.44 6.28
N ILE A 184 33.29 -8.22 7.56
CA ILE A 184 33.05 -6.93 8.23
C ILE A 184 33.91 -5.82 7.61
N GLU A 185 35.19 -6.08 7.34
CA GLU A 185 36.10 -5.12 6.69
C GLU A 185 35.62 -4.69 5.31
N ARG A 186 34.93 -5.58 4.57
CA ARG A 186 34.30 -5.25 3.29
C ARG A 186 32.94 -4.57 3.45
N LEU A 187 32.14 -4.99 4.42
CA LEU A 187 30.79 -4.49 4.66
C LEU A 187 30.79 -3.03 5.13
N VAL A 188 31.64 -2.70 6.11
CA VAL A 188 31.62 -1.40 6.79
C VAL A 188 31.84 -0.23 5.81
N PRO A 189 32.83 -0.25 4.89
CA PRO A 189 33.01 0.81 3.90
C PRO A 189 31.81 0.97 2.96
N LEU A 190 31.19 -0.14 2.53
CA LEU A 190 30.03 -0.12 1.64
C LEU A 190 28.80 0.49 2.34
N ALA A 191 28.53 0.08 3.59
CA ALA A 191 27.46 0.63 4.41
C ALA A 191 27.69 2.12 4.73
N LYS A 192 28.94 2.50 4.97
CA LYS A 192 29.33 3.90 5.20
C LYS A 192 29.07 4.76 3.95
N LYS A 193 29.41 4.27 2.76
CA LYS A 193 29.10 4.97 1.49
C LYS A 193 27.61 5.25 1.32
N ILE A 194 26.73 4.30 1.66
CA ILE A 194 25.27 4.52 1.62
C ILE A 194 24.85 5.59 2.63
N LYS A 195 25.39 5.52 3.85
CA LYS A 195 25.05 6.48 4.90
C LYS A 195 25.54 7.89 4.55
N ASP A 196 26.73 8.03 4.00
CA ASP A 196 27.30 9.32 3.61
C ASP A 196 26.57 9.87 2.38
N ASP A 197 26.30 9.05 1.34
CA ASP A 197 25.47 9.44 0.19
C ASP A 197 24.07 9.91 0.65
N ALA A 198 23.43 9.17 1.55
CA ALA A 198 22.14 9.56 2.11
C ALA A 198 22.21 10.83 2.96
N ASN A 199 23.27 11.02 3.75
CA ASN A 199 23.45 12.22 4.59
C ASN A 199 23.70 13.47 3.75
N ASP A 200 24.62 13.41 2.79
CA ASP A 200 24.94 14.51 1.88
C ASP A 200 23.70 14.96 1.11
N LYS A 201 22.86 13.98 0.76
CA LYS A 201 21.56 14.17 0.13
C LYS A 201 20.46 14.72 1.07
N THR A 202 20.68 14.89 2.37
CA THR A 202 19.61 15.24 3.33
C THR A 202 19.80 16.59 4.05
N HIS A 203 20.99 17.21 4.03
CA HIS A 203 21.31 18.35 4.91
C HIS A 203 20.78 19.76 4.51
N SER A 204 19.69 19.87 3.73
CA SER A 204 18.98 21.16 3.55
C SER A 204 17.53 20.94 3.14
N TRP A 205 17.34 20.32 1.99
CA TRP A 205 16.11 19.74 1.48
C TRP A 205 16.48 18.34 1.00
N PHE A 206 15.65 17.33 1.23
CA PHE A 206 15.97 15.98 0.82
C PHE A 206 16.16 15.94 -0.71
N TYR A 207 17.30 15.42 -1.14
CA TYR A 207 17.63 15.18 -2.53
C TYR A 207 16.57 14.28 -3.15
N ILE A 208 16.07 14.69 -4.31
CA ILE A 208 15.13 13.90 -5.09
C ILE A 208 15.94 12.94 -5.95
N VAL A 209 15.78 11.65 -5.70
CA VAL A 209 16.36 10.60 -6.54
C VAL A 209 15.56 10.55 -7.85
N ASN A 210 16.23 10.86 -8.95
CA ASN A 210 15.56 11.09 -10.25
C ASN A 210 15.53 9.83 -11.12
N SER A 211 16.40 8.86 -10.85
CA SER A 211 16.52 7.65 -11.67
C SER A 211 16.73 6.38 -10.85
N LYS A 212 16.22 5.26 -11.35
CA LYS A 212 16.46 3.94 -10.75
C LYS A 212 17.94 3.58 -10.74
N LYS A 213 18.67 4.03 -11.76
CA LYS A 213 20.11 3.81 -11.91
C LYS A 213 20.90 4.29 -10.69
N GLU A 214 20.56 5.45 -10.13
CA GLU A 214 21.21 5.95 -8.92
C GLU A 214 21.09 4.98 -7.73
N LEU A 215 19.98 4.25 -7.62
CA LEU A 215 19.78 3.23 -6.58
C LEU A 215 20.44 1.90 -6.94
N ASP A 216 20.42 1.54 -8.23
CA ASP A 216 21.03 0.31 -8.72
C ASP A 216 22.56 0.34 -8.57
N ASP A 217 23.17 1.51 -8.80
CA ASP A 217 24.61 1.78 -8.65
C ASP A 217 25.10 1.72 -7.19
N LEU A 218 24.19 1.68 -6.21
CA LEU A 218 24.53 1.46 -4.79
C LEU A 218 24.88 -0.01 -4.49
N CYS A 219 24.64 -0.93 -5.42
CA CYS A 219 24.90 -2.37 -5.27
C CYS A 219 24.35 -2.94 -3.94
N ILE A 220 23.11 -2.57 -3.57
CA ILE A 220 22.50 -2.92 -2.28
C ILE A 220 22.53 -4.43 -2.00
N ASN A 221 22.35 -5.25 -3.03
CA ASN A 221 22.37 -6.70 -2.85
C ASN A 221 23.74 -7.24 -2.41
N ASP A 222 24.86 -6.60 -2.78
CA ASP A 222 26.18 -7.01 -2.30
C ASP A 222 26.30 -6.82 -0.79
N ILE A 223 25.77 -5.71 -0.27
CA ILE A 223 25.73 -5.41 1.17
C ILE A 223 24.82 -6.40 1.88
N ILE A 224 23.65 -6.67 1.30
CA ILE A 224 22.70 -7.64 1.85
C ILE A 224 23.32 -9.04 1.92
N GLU A 225 24.04 -9.49 0.89
CA GLU A 225 24.73 -10.79 0.91
C GLU A 225 25.83 -10.85 1.97
N LEU A 226 26.59 -9.76 2.18
CA LEU A 226 27.56 -9.69 3.28
C LEU A 226 26.87 -9.76 4.64
N ILE A 227 25.75 -9.05 4.82
CA ILE A 227 24.95 -9.10 6.06
C ILE A 227 24.40 -10.51 6.30
N LYS A 228 23.85 -11.18 5.29
CA LYS A 228 23.36 -12.57 5.44
C LYS A 228 24.45 -13.52 5.93
N LYS A 229 25.68 -13.37 5.41
CA LYS A 229 26.83 -14.16 5.87
C LYS A 229 27.17 -13.87 7.34
N LEU A 230 27.05 -12.62 7.78
CA LEU A 230 27.20 -12.27 9.20
C LEU A 230 26.06 -12.82 10.05
N GLU A 231 24.82 -12.74 9.58
CA GLU A 231 23.66 -13.32 10.28
C GLU A 231 23.83 -14.83 10.48
N MET A 232 24.42 -15.54 9.50
CA MET A 232 24.74 -16.96 9.63
C MET A 232 25.80 -17.21 10.71
N SER A 233 26.87 -16.40 10.77
CA SER A 233 27.94 -16.59 11.77
C SER A 233 27.47 -16.36 13.21
N VAL A 234 26.41 -15.58 13.43
CA VAL A 234 25.82 -15.33 14.76
C VAL A 234 24.55 -16.15 15.02
N GLY A 235 24.13 -17.00 14.09
CA GLY A 235 22.96 -17.86 14.21
C GLY A 235 21.61 -17.13 14.19
N ILE A 236 21.53 -15.98 13.50
CA ILE A 236 20.25 -15.33 13.13
C ILE A 236 19.61 -16.06 11.95
N ARG A 237 20.43 -16.43 10.96
CA ARG A 237 20.02 -17.06 9.70
C ARG A 237 20.58 -18.47 9.60
N LYS A 238 19.83 -19.39 9.01
CA LYS A 238 20.30 -20.75 8.72
C LYS A 238 20.81 -20.86 7.28
N GLU A 239 21.70 -21.81 7.00
CA GLU A 239 22.10 -22.13 5.63
C GLU A 239 20.86 -22.50 4.79
N GLY A 240 20.67 -21.83 3.66
CA GLY A 240 19.56 -22.07 2.72
C GLY A 240 18.37 -21.10 2.82
N GLU A 241 18.37 -20.13 3.73
CA GLU A 241 17.37 -19.04 3.83
C GLU A 241 17.82 -17.73 3.16
#